data_AF-A0A7K2Q5T3-F1
#
_entry.id   AF-A0A7K2Q5T3-F1
#
_cell.length_a   1.000
_cell.length_b   1.000
_cell.length_c   1.000
_cell.angle_alpha   90.00
_cell.angle_beta   90.00
_cell.angle_gamma   90.00
#
_symmetry.space_group_name_H-M   'P 1'
#
loop_
_entity.id
_entity.type
_entity.pdbx_description
1 polymer ?
#
loop_
_entity_poly.entity_id
_entity_poly.type
_entity_poly.pdbx_seq_one_letter_code
_entity_poly.pdbx_strand_id
1 'polypeptide(L)' 'MPLTHRKDLGLLALRLGTGGVLLAHGSQKLFGWFGGGGIEGTARAMEHMGFTPGR' A
#
# COMPACT_ATOMS: atom_id res chain seq x y z
N MET A 1 24.76 25.01 7.11
CA MET A 1 23.99 23.76 7.26
C MET A 1 24.43 22.78 6.18
N PRO A 2 24.92 21.58 6.53
CA PRO A 2 25.42 20.64 5.54
C PRO A 2 24.27 20.13 4.66
N LEU A 3 24.50 19.99 3.35
CA LEU A 3 23.48 19.59 2.36
C LEU A 3 22.84 18.21 2.64
N THR A 4 23.50 17.40 3.46
CA THR A 4 23.05 16.07 3.90
C THR A 4 21.70 16.12 4.62
N HIS A 5 21.49 17.06 5.56
CA HIS A 5 20.22 17.10 6.31
C HIS A 5 18.97 17.35 5.44
N ARG A 6 19.07 18.23 4.44
CA ARG A 6 17.94 18.49 3.53
C ARG A 6 17.63 17.29 2.63
N LYS A 7 18.68 16.61 2.15
CA LYS A 7 18.54 15.37 1.38
C LYS A 7 17.92 14.26 2.23
N ASP A 8 18.38 14.09 3.47
CA ASP A 8 17.88 13.06 4.38
C ASP A 8 16.40 13.28 4.72
N LEU A 9 16.00 14.54 4.96
CA LEU A 9 14.58 14.90 5.14
C LEU A 9 13.74 14.62 3.89
N GLY A 10 14.25 14.95 2.70
CA GLY A 10 13.56 14.65 1.45
C GLY A 10 13.37 13.14 1.23
N LEU A 11 14.41 12.35 1.50
CA LEU A 11 14.32 10.90 1.42
C LEU A 11 13.40 10.30 2.50
N LEU A 12 13.37 10.89 3.71
CA LEU A 12 12.43 10.48 4.75
C LEU A 12 10.99 10.76 4.32
N ALA A 13 10.71 11.96 3.82
CA ALA A 13 9.39 12.34 3.33
C ALA A 13 8.91 11.40 2.21
N LEU A 14 9.79 11.07 1.26
CA LEU A 14 9.49 10.11 0.19
C LEU A 14 9.13 8.73 0.76
N ARG A 15 9.90 8.21 1.73
CA ARG A 15 9.62 6.92 2.36
C ARG A 15 8.30 6.91 3.11
N LEU A 16 8.01 7.96 3.87
CA LEU A 16 6.75 8.06 4.61
C LEU A 16 5.55 8.21 3.68
N GLY A 17 5.67 9.00 2.61
CA GLY A 17 4.63 9.14 1.61
C GLY A 17 4.34 7.81 0.89
N THR A 18 5.36 7.21 0.28
CA THR A 18 5.20 5.93 -0.44
C THR A 18 4.78 4.81 0.50
N GLY A 19 5.43 4.69 1.67
CA GLY A 19 5.11 3.69 2.68
C GLY A 19 3.69 3.85 3.22
N GLY A 20 3.24 5.08 3.46
CA GLY A 20 1.87 5.37 3.89
C GLY A 20 0.83 4.95 2.86
N VAL A 21 1.06 5.24 1.57
CA VAL A 21 0.17 4.78 0.49
C VAL A 21 0.11 3.25 0.43
N LEU A 22 1.27 2.58 0.47
CA LEU A 22 1.33 1.11 0.46
C LEU A 22 0.65 0.50 1.69
N LEU A 23 0.82 1.10 2.87
CA LEU A 23 0.19 0.65 4.10
C LEU A 23 -1.34 0.82 4.05
N ALA A 24 -1.83 1.98 3.61
CA ALA A 24 -3.27 2.22 3.47
C ALA A 24 -3.88 1.25 2.44
N HIS A 25 -3.26 1.11 1.27
CA HIS A 25 -3.74 0.20 0.23
C HIS A 25 -3.67 -1.28 0.65
N GLY A 26 -2.59 -1.67 1.32
CA GLY A 26 -2.45 -3.01 1.90
C GLY A 26 -3.52 -3.28 2.94
N SER A 27 -3.81 -2.33 3.84
CA SER A 27 -4.84 -2.48 4.85
C SER A 27 -6.27 -2.55 4.28
N GLN A 28 -6.53 -1.86 3.16
CA GLN A 28 -7.79 -2.00 2.41
C GLN A 28 -7.97 -3.45 1.91
N LYS A 29 -6.89 -4.05 1.40
CA LYS A 29 -6.89 -5.41 0.85
C LYS A 29 -6.88 -6.49 1.92
N LEU A 30 -6.18 -6.30 3.03
CA LEU A 30 -6.03 -7.33 4.07
C LEU A 30 -7.11 -7.25 5.14
N PHE A 31 -7.47 -6.04 5.56
CA PHE A 31 -8.34 -5.82 6.72
C PHE A 31 -9.66 -5.13 6.39
N GLY A 32 -9.86 -4.74 5.12
CA GLY A 32 -11.02 -3.95 4.70
C GLY A 32 -11.04 -2.54 5.29
N TRP A 33 -9.92 -2.06 5.83
CA TRP A 33 -9.83 -0.72 6.41
C TRP A 33 -10.05 0.35 5.35
N PHE A 34 -10.48 1.53 5.80
CA PHE A 34 -10.76 2.68 4.92
C PHE A 34 -11.81 2.36 3.83
N GLY A 35 -12.76 1.47 4.11
CA GLY A 35 -13.81 1.04 3.17
C GLY A 35 -13.32 0.06 2.10
N GLY A 36 -12.16 -0.59 2.31
CA GLY A 36 -11.61 -1.58 1.38
C GLY A 36 -12.38 -2.90 1.38
N GLY A 37 -12.25 -3.67 0.30
CA GLY A 37 -12.98 -4.93 0.10
C GLY A 37 -12.46 -6.13 0.91
N GLY A 38 -11.40 -5.96 1.70
CA GLY A 38 -10.80 -7.05 2.48
C GLY A 38 -10.25 -8.18 1.59
N ILE A 39 -9.95 -9.31 2.24
CA ILE A 39 -9.34 -10.46 1.55
C ILE A 39 -10.31 -11.03 0.51
N GLU A 40 -11.61 -11.10 0.81
CA GLU A 40 -12.62 -11.63 -0.11
C GLU A 40 -12.79 -10.76 -1.35
N GLY A 41 -12.76 -9.43 -1.21
CA GLY A 41 -12.78 -8.51 -2.35
C GLY A 41 -11.49 -8.60 -3.17
N THR A 42 -10.36 -8.77 -2.50
CA THR A 42 -9.06 -8.93 -3.14
C THR A 42 -8.97 -10.24 -3.92
N ALA A 43 -9.41 -11.36 -3.35
CA ALA A 43 -9.45 -12.66 -4.00
C ALA A 43 -10.31 -12.64 -5.25
N ARG A 44 -11.52 -12.05 -5.18
CA ARG A 44 -12.37 -11.83 -6.36
C ARG A 44 -11.65 -11.00 -7.42
N ALA A 45 -10.99 -9.91 -7.05
CA ALA A 45 -10.22 -9.10 -7.99
C ALA A 45 -9.09 -9.89 -8.66
N MET A 46 -8.42 -10.80 -7.94
CA MET A 46 -7.40 -11.69 -8.51
C MET A 46 -8.00 -12.68 -9.51
N GLU A 47 -9.17 -13.25 -9.22
CA GLU A 47 -9.90 -14.11 -10.16
C GLU A 47 -10.29 -13.35 -11.44
N HIS A 48 -10.74 -12.10 -11.31
CA HIS A 48 -11.02 -11.23 -12.47
C HIS A 48 -9.76 -10.93 -13.31
N MET A 49 -8.56 -11.02 -12.73
CA MET A 49 -7.28 -10.91 -13.44
C MET A 49 -6.80 -12.26 -14.00
N GLY A 50 -7.52 -13.35 -13.79
CA GLY A 50 -7.20 -14.69 -14.28
C GLY A 50 -6.43 -15.58 -13.30
N PHE A 51 -6.16 -15.12 -12.08
CA PHE A 51 -5.52 -15.95 -11.05
C PHE A 51 -6.58 -16.84 -10.38
N THR A 52 -6.53 -18.15 -10.63
CA THR A 52 -7.50 -19.14 -10.11
C THR A 52 -6.81 -20.34 -9.41
N PRO A 53 -7.21 -20.69 -8.17
CA PRO A 53 -8.16 -19.98 -7.32
C PRO A 53 -7.56 -18.64 -6.83
N GLY A 54 -8.41 -17.64 -6.58
CA GLY A 54 -7.96 -16.34 -6.05
C GLY A 54 -7.55 -16.37 -4.58
N ARG A 55 -7.68 -17.53 -3.92
CA ARG A 55 -7.24 -17.83 -2.55
C ARG A 55 -6.95 -19.32 -2.38
#